data_AF-A0A093C769-F1
#
_entry.id   AF-A0A093C769-F1
#
_cell.length_a   1.000
_cell.length_b   1.000
_cell.length_c   1.000
_cell.angle_alpha   90.00
_cell.angle_beta   90.00
_cell.angle_gamma   90.00
#
_symmetry.space_group_name_H-M   'P 1'
#
loop_
_entity.id
_entity.type
_entity.pdbx_description
1 polymer ?
#
loop_
_entity_poly.entity_id
_entity_poly.type
_entity_poly.pdbx_seq_one_letter_code
_entity_poly.pdbx_strand_id
1 'polypeptide(L)'
;MMKTSGDLRSTIFCQLAELLTVQDYTWEMVVMVFLVEMLDCDDLNEEELDRALETFRTYLQSQCLGMPSLVLRGILKLTQKPDVARRTLGLLPHVMEQLQGADSDARAVALPVLDNMLQLLTGKTLSLTVLELDKKLWLLFDDESETVRQLSIRLFQDIMGLVVGAEKKMKEEVWNSLLPLVFHLYDQD
;
A
#
# COMPACT_ATOMS: atom_id res chain seq x y z
N MET A 1 -2.23 25.47 -33.13
CA MET A 1 -2.96 24.29 -32.64
C MET A 1 -2.94 24.38 -31.12
N MET A 2 -4.06 24.72 -30.46
CA MET A 2 -4.12 24.79 -29.00
C MET A 2 -4.05 23.36 -28.48
N LYS A 3 -3.01 23.01 -27.68
CA LYS A 3 -3.00 21.76 -26.92
C LYS A 3 -4.27 21.74 -26.07
N THR A 4 -5.03 20.65 -26.13
CA THR A 4 -6.12 20.46 -25.17
C THR A 4 -5.52 20.34 -23.77
N SER A 5 -6.28 20.64 -22.71
CA SER A 5 -5.75 20.53 -21.34
C SER A 5 -5.28 19.11 -21.03
N GLY A 6 -5.89 18.09 -21.66
CA GLY A 6 -5.47 16.69 -21.59
C GLY A 6 -4.08 16.45 -22.19
N ASP A 7 -3.78 17.02 -23.37
CA ASP A 7 -2.46 16.86 -24.02
C ASP A 7 -1.32 17.43 -23.18
N LEU A 8 -1.57 18.57 -22.50
CA LEU A 8 -0.58 19.19 -21.62
C LEU A 8 -0.36 18.34 -20.36
N ARG A 9 -1.44 17.87 -19.73
CA ARG A 9 -1.40 17.02 -18.54
C ARG A 9 -0.65 15.72 -18.81
N SER A 10 -0.91 15.08 -19.94
CA SER A 10 -0.18 13.88 -20.37
C SER A 10 1.31 14.15 -20.62
N THR A 11 1.63 15.28 -21.28
CA THR A 11 3.03 15.71 -21.48
C THR A 11 3.75 15.86 -20.13
N ILE A 12 3.12 16.54 -19.17
CA ILE A 12 3.71 16.78 -17.84
C ILE A 12 3.90 15.45 -17.10
N PHE A 13 2.91 14.57 -17.13
CA PHE A 13 2.99 13.26 -16.48
C PHE A 13 4.20 12.45 -16.99
N CYS A 14 4.37 12.37 -18.31
CA CYS A 14 5.47 11.65 -18.93
C CYS A 14 6.83 12.26 -18.53
N GLN A 15 6.94 13.59 -18.51
CA GLN A 15 8.16 14.27 -18.08
C GLN A 15 8.51 13.99 -16.62
N LEU A 16 7.51 13.97 -15.72
CA LEU A 16 7.74 13.63 -14.31
C LEU A 16 8.19 12.18 -14.16
N ALA A 17 7.54 11.25 -14.86
CA ALA A 17 7.93 9.84 -14.86
C ALA A 17 9.36 9.64 -15.40
N GLU A 18 9.73 10.33 -16.48
CA GLU A 18 11.09 10.33 -17.03
C GLU A 18 12.13 10.85 -16.04
N LEU A 19 11.84 11.95 -15.34
CA LEU A 19 12.74 12.50 -14.31
C LEU A 19 13.01 11.50 -13.18
N LEU A 20 12.03 10.66 -12.83
CA LEU A 20 12.16 9.61 -11.82
C LEU A 20 12.97 8.39 -12.30
N THR A 21 13.26 8.27 -13.60
CA THR A 21 14.15 7.21 -14.11
C THR A 21 15.64 7.57 -13.99
N VAL A 22 15.96 8.86 -13.82
CA VAL A 22 17.33 9.36 -13.73
C VAL A 22 17.82 9.24 -12.29
N GLN A 23 18.69 8.27 -12.04
CA GLN A 23 19.04 7.69 -10.73
C GLN A 23 19.82 8.59 -9.73
N ASP A 24 19.72 9.93 -9.82
CA ASP A 24 20.49 10.88 -9.00
C ASP A 24 19.79 12.24 -8.83
N TYR A 25 18.46 12.25 -8.84
CA TYR A 25 17.71 13.50 -8.91
C TYR A 25 17.33 14.02 -7.51
N THR A 26 17.97 15.12 -7.10
CA THR A 26 17.77 15.76 -5.78
C THR A 26 16.32 16.14 -5.43
N TRP A 27 15.41 16.15 -6.40
CA TRP A 27 13.99 16.49 -6.22
C TRP A 27 13.06 15.29 -6.47
N GLU A 28 13.56 14.05 -6.40
CA GLU A 28 12.76 12.82 -6.60
C GLU A 28 11.48 12.80 -5.76
N MET A 29 11.55 13.12 -4.46
CA MET A 29 10.35 13.16 -3.60
C MET A 29 9.34 14.19 -4.09
N VAL A 30 9.81 15.37 -4.52
CA VAL A 30 8.93 16.44 -5.01
C VAL A 30 8.27 16.01 -6.32
N VAL A 31 9.02 15.41 -7.23
CA VAL A 31 8.50 14.87 -8.50
C VAL A 31 7.49 13.75 -8.22
N MET A 32 7.78 12.85 -7.29
CA MET A 32 6.86 11.78 -6.87
C MET A 32 5.55 12.34 -6.31
N VAL A 33 5.61 13.38 -5.48
CA VAL A 33 4.41 14.06 -4.97
C VAL A 33 3.54 14.57 -6.13
N PHE A 34 4.14 15.28 -7.09
CA PHE A 34 3.38 15.77 -8.25
C PHE A 34 2.80 14.61 -9.08
N LEU A 35 3.57 13.54 -9.30
CA LEU A 35 3.09 12.37 -10.04
C LEU A 35 1.89 11.72 -9.33
N VAL A 36 1.94 11.55 -8.01
CA VAL A 36 0.84 11.00 -7.19
C VAL A 36 -0.41 11.88 -7.23
N GLU A 37 -0.25 13.20 -7.23
CA GLU A 37 -1.38 14.13 -7.36
C GLU A 37 -2.03 14.07 -8.75
N MET A 38 -1.24 13.85 -9.80
CA MET A 38 -1.77 13.70 -11.16
C MET A 38 -2.54 12.39 -11.38
N LEU A 39 -2.43 11.41 -10.48
CA LEU A 39 -3.23 10.18 -10.54
C LEU A 39 -4.71 10.40 -10.23
N ASP A 40 -5.09 11.53 -9.63
CA ASP A 40 -6.50 11.84 -9.35
C ASP A 40 -7.30 12.16 -10.62
N CYS A 41 -6.62 12.50 -11.72
CA CYS A 41 -7.27 12.78 -13.00
C CYS A 41 -8.06 11.56 -13.52
N ASP A 42 -9.28 11.80 -14.03
CA ASP A 42 -10.17 10.76 -14.59
C ASP A 42 -9.76 10.30 -16.00
N ASP A 43 -8.86 11.05 -16.65
CA ASP A 43 -8.42 10.84 -18.02
C ASP A 43 -7.02 10.19 -18.11
N LEU A 44 -6.62 9.44 -17.07
CA LEU A 44 -5.40 8.64 -17.05
C LEU A 44 -5.49 7.52 -18.10
N ASN A 45 -4.57 7.52 -19.06
CA ASN A 45 -4.56 6.48 -20.10
C ASN A 45 -3.75 5.24 -19.65
N GLU A 46 -3.85 4.15 -20.41
CA GLU A 46 -3.18 2.89 -20.06
C GLU A 46 -1.65 3.01 -19.99
N GLU A 47 -1.04 3.78 -20.90
CA GLU A 47 0.41 3.98 -20.95
C GLU A 47 0.93 4.78 -19.74
N GLU A 48 0.17 5.80 -19.32
CA GLU A 48 0.47 6.58 -18.11
C GLU A 48 0.37 5.70 -16.86
N LEU A 49 -0.68 4.88 -16.77
CA LEU A 49 -0.85 3.94 -15.67
C LEU A 49 0.28 2.92 -15.61
N ASP A 50 0.65 2.31 -16.74
CA ASP A 50 1.71 1.30 -16.78
C ASP A 50 3.06 1.92 -16.36
N ARG A 51 3.39 3.13 -16.84
CA ARG A 51 4.57 3.89 -16.37
C ARG A 51 4.52 4.19 -14.88
N ALA A 52 3.35 4.57 -14.35
CA ALA A 52 3.18 4.84 -12.92
C ALA A 52 3.49 3.60 -12.09
N LEU A 53 2.94 2.44 -12.49
CA LEU A 53 3.11 1.18 -11.78
C LEU A 53 4.56 0.68 -11.84
N GLU A 54 5.24 0.84 -12.98
CA GLU A 54 6.69 0.54 -13.10
C GLU A 54 7.52 1.44 -12.17
N THR A 55 7.20 2.73 -12.15
CA THR A 55 7.86 3.70 -11.26
C THR A 55 7.63 3.33 -9.79
N PHE A 56 6.38 3.05 -9.41
CA PHE A 56 6.01 2.69 -8.05
C PHE A 56 6.71 1.41 -7.57
N ARG A 57 6.85 0.42 -8.45
CA ARG A 57 7.60 -0.80 -8.15
C ARG A 57 9.02 -0.50 -7.68
N THR A 58 9.71 0.39 -8.39
CA THR A 58 11.09 0.81 -8.07
C THR A 58 11.13 1.61 -6.77
N TYR A 59 10.25 2.60 -6.62
CA TYR A 59 10.31 3.53 -5.49
C TYR A 59 9.73 2.98 -4.17
N LEU A 60 8.94 1.91 -4.20
CA LEU A 60 8.60 1.14 -2.99
C LEU A 60 9.84 0.56 -2.30
N GLN A 61 10.92 0.29 -3.04
CA GLN A 61 12.16 -0.27 -2.50
C GLN A 61 13.22 0.81 -2.23
N SER A 62 12.84 2.09 -2.33
CA SER A 62 13.75 3.21 -2.07
C SER A 62 14.20 3.22 -0.60
N GLN A 63 15.47 3.55 -0.39
CA GLN A 63 16.04 3.77 0.94
C GLN A 63 15.76 5.19 1.47
N CYS A 64 15.17 6.06 0.65
CA CYS A 64 14.77 7.41 1.05
C CYS A 64 13.56 7.33 1.98
N LEU A 65 13.73 7.76 3.23
CA LEU A 65 12.64 7.79 4.22
C LEU A 65 11.44 8.61 3.70
N GLY A 66 10.22 8.11 3.89
CA GLY A 66 9.00 8.72 3.40
C GLY A 66 8.68 8.45 1.92
N MET A 67 9.67 8.08 1.09
CA MET A 67 9.42 7.77 -0.32
C MET A 67 8.49 6.56 -0.49
N PRO A 68 8.67 5.41 0.20
CA PRO A 68 7.71 4.32 0.11
C PRO A 68 6.31 4.73 0.58
N SER A 69 6.20 5.56 1.63
CA SER A 69 4.90 6.08 2.07
C SER A 69 4.21 6.93 1.00
N LEU A 70 4.94 7.82 0.32
CA LEU A 70 4.41 8.62 -0.79
C LEU A 70 3.92 7.73 -1.95
N VAL A 71 4.70 6.73 -2.33
CA VAL A 71 4.32 5.78 -3.37
C VAL A 71 3.07 5.00 -2.97
N LEU A 72 3.01 4.50 -1.74
CA LEU A 72 1.86 3.79 -1.20
C LEU A 72 0.60 4.64 -1.20
N ARG A 73 0.69 5.96 -0.97
CA ARG A 73 -0.46 6.87 -1.11
C ARG A 73 -0.96 6.94 -2.54
N GLY A 74 -0.05 6.96 -3.53
CA GLY A 74 -0.42 6.85 -4.95
C GLY A 74 -1.10 5.53 -5.27
N ILE A 75 -0.57 4.41 -4.78
CA ILE A 75 -1.18 3.09 -4.94
C ILE A 75 -2.56 3.04 -4.27
N LEU A 76 -2.71 3.63 -3.08
CA LEU A 76 -3.98 3.71 -2.37
C LEU A 76 -5.05 4.41 -3.22
N LYS A 77 -4.72 5.56 -3.83
CA LYS A 77 -5.62 6.26 -4.77
C LYS A 77 -6.05 5.34 -5.93
N LEU A 78 -5.11 4.62 -6.54
CA LEU A 78 -5.40 3.70 -7.64
C LEU A 78 -6.27 2.50 -7.21
N THR A 79 -6.04 1.93 -6.02
CA THR A 79 -6.87 0.83 -5.51
C THR A 79 -8.32 1.23 -5.23
N GLN A 80 -8.58 2.51 -5.01
CA GLN A 80 -9.93 3.05 -4.79
C GLN A 80 -10.68 3.33 -6.10
N LYS A 81 -9.99 3.28 -7.26
CA LYS A 81 -10.56 3.49 -8.60
C LYS A 81 -10.92 2.14 -9.26
N PRO A 82 -12.21 1.77 -9.41
CA PRO A 82 -12.62 0.42 -9.82
C PRO A 82 -12.07 -0.08 -11.17
N ASP A 83 -11.85 0.84 -12.09
CA ASP A 83 -11.35 0.62 -13.45
C ASP A 83 -9.86 0.25 -13.50
N VAL A 84 -9.05 0.78 -12.57
CA VAL A 84 -7.59 0.56 -12.52
C VAL A 84 -7.12 -0.27 -11.34
N ALA A 85 -7.94 -0.45 -10.30
CA ALA A 85 -7.55 -1.10 -9.05
C ALA A 85 -6.94 -2.49 -9.26
N ARG A 86 -7.49 -3.31 -10.16
CA ARG A 86 -6.95 -4.65 -10.47
C ARG A 86 -5.54 -4.62 -11.07
N ARG A 87 -5.16 -3.55 -11.78
CA ARG A 87 -3.82 -3.41 -12.37
C ARG A 87 -2.75 -3.24 -11.30
N THR A 88 -3.11 -2.73 -10.12
CA THR A 88 -2.19 -2.55 -8.99
C THR A 88 -1.74 -3.86 -8.35
N LEU A 89 -2.45 -4.98 -8.58
CA LEU A 89 -2.16 -6.27 -7.93
C LEU A 89 -0.75 -6.82 -8.24
N GLY A 90 -0.12 -6.40 -9.33
CA GLY A 90 1.29 -6.72 -9.62
C GLY A 90 2.27 -6.17 -8.58
N LEU A 91 1.87 -5.14 -7.83
CA LEU A 91 2.66 -4.51 -6.76
C LEU A 91 2.46 -5.17 -5.40
N LEU A 92 1.47 -6.07 -5.25
CA LEU A 92 1.10 -6.69 -3.98
C LEU A 92 2.30 -7.23 -3.17
N PRO A 93 3.26 -7.98 -3.74
CA PRO A 93 4.43 -8.45 -2.99
C PRO A 93 5.28 -7.30 -2.42
N HIS A 94 5.50 -6.25 -3.22
CA HIS A 94 6.30 -5.09 -2.84
C HIS A 94 5.61 -4.25 -1.75
N VAL A 95 4.26 -4.22 -1.75
CA VAL A 95 3.47 -3.60 -0.68
C VAL A 95 3.55 -4.42 0.61
N MET A 96 3.47 -5.75 0.53
CA MET A 96 3.61 -6.65 1.69
C MET A 96 5.01 -6.61 2.32
N GLU A 97 6.03 -6.28 1.55
CA GLU A 97 7.40 -6.04 2.06
C GLU A 97 7.44 -4.80 2.96
N GLN A 98 6.64 -3.76 2.68
CA GLN A 98 6.62 -2.51 3.45
C GLN A 98 6.19 -2.70 4.90
N LEU A 99 5.40 -3.74 5.20
CA LEU A 99 4.98 -4.06 6.57
C LEU A 99 6.15 -4.34 7.53
N GLN A 100 7.31 -4.73 7.00
CA GLN A 100 8.52 -4.99 7.79
C GLN A 100 9.57 -3.88 7.62
N GLY A 101 9.24 -2.81 6.91
CA GLY A 101 10.12 -1.67 6.70
C GLY A 101 10.32 -0.84 7.98
N ALA A 102 11.39 -0.06 8.00
CA ALA A 102 11.70 0.84 9.12
C ALA A 102 10.80 2.10 9.15
N ASP A 103 10.12 2.41 8.05
CA ASP A 103 9.25 3.58 7.91
C ASP A 103 7.84 3.26 8.46
N SER A 104 7.51 3.83 9.63
CA SER A 104 6.20 3.65 10.27
C SER A 104 5.05 4.20 9.42
N ASP A 105 5.27 5.29 8.68
CA ASP A 105 4.25 5.89 7.82
C ASP A 105 4.00 5.01 6.59
N ALA A 106 5.05 4.40 6.05
CA ALA A 106 4.90 3.41 4.99
C ALA A 106 4.11 2.19 5.48
N ARG A 107 4.41 1.65 6.68
CA ARG A 107 3.63 0.56 7.28
C ARG A 107 2.16 0.94 7.45
N ALA A 108 1.89 2.12 7.99
CA ALA A 108 0.52 2.61 8.20
C ALA A 108 -0.27 2.74 6.89
N VAL A 109 0.33 3.25 5.81
CA VAL A 109 -0.35 3.39 4.51
C VAL A 109 -0.46 2.05 3.77
N ALA A 110 0.49 1.13 3.95
CA ALA A 110 0.45 -0.19 3.31
C ALA A 110 -0.76 -1.02 3.77
N LEU A 111 -1.16 -0.92 5.04
CA LEU A 111 -2.27 -1.70 5.60
C LEU A 111 -3.62 -1.47 4.84
N PRO A 112 -4.13 -0.24 4.68
CA PRO A 112 -5.35 -0.01 3.88
C PRO A 112 -5.17 -0.30 2.38
N VAL A 113 -3.96 -0.18 1.82
CA VAL A 113 -3.68 -0.63 0.44
C VAL A 113 -3.89 -2.13 0.31
N LEU A 114 -3.37 -2.91 1.27
CA LEU A 114 -3.51 -4.36 1.30
C LEU A 114 -4.97 -4.78 1.49
N ASP A 115 -5.72 -4.11 2.36
CA ASP A 115 -7.16 -4.35 2.50
C ASP A 115 -7.89 -4.24 1.15
N ASN A 116 -7.71 -3.11 0.45
CA ASN A 116 -8.32 -2.90 -0.86
C ASN A 116 -7.89 -3.97 -1.87
N MET A 117 -6.60 -4.33 -1.90
CA MET A 117 -6.10 -5.36 -2.82
C MET A 117 -6.69 -6.75 -2.51
N LEU A 118 -6.81 -7.13 -1.24
CA LEU A 118 -7.38 -8.41 -0.81
C LEU A 118 -8.84 -8.55 -1.26
N GLN A 119 -9.63 -7.48 -1.19
CA GLN A 119 -11.01 -7.47 -1.67
C GLN A 119 -11.13 -7.71 -3.18
N LEU A 120 -10.05 -7.49 -3.96
CA LEU A 120 -10.01 -7.77 -5.39
C LEU A 120 -9.60 -9.22 -5.73
N LEU A 121 -9.00 -9.93 -4.76
CA LEU A 121 -8.54 -11.30 -4.91
C LEU A 121 -9.66 -12.31 -4.64
N THR A 122 -9.59 -13.46 -5.29
CA THR A 122 -10.57 -14.54 -5.10
C THR A 122 -9.89 -15.91 -5.11
N GLY A 123 -10.59 -16.89 -4.53
CA GLY A 123 -10.18 -18.30 -4.56
C GLY A 123 -8.79 -18.54 -3.97
N LYS A 124 -7.98 -19.32 -4.69
CA LYS A 124 -6.66 -19.76 -4.23
C LYS A 124 -5.68 -18.61 -4.00
N THR A 125 -5.71 -17.56 -4.83
CA THR A 125 -4.81 -16.42 -4.71
C THR A 125 -5.04 -15.69 -3.39
N LEU A 126 -6.31 -15.41 -3.06
CA LEU A 126 -6.68 -14.82 -1.78
C LEU A 126 -6.18 -15.67 -0.59
N SER A 127 -6.43 -16.98 -0.61
CA SER A 127 -6.00 -17.87 0.48
C SER A 127 -4.49 -17.87 0.68
N LEU A 128 -3.70 -17.89 -0.40
CA LEU A 128 -2.23 -17.86 -0.31
C LEU A 128 -1.74 -16.51 0.22
N THR A 129 -2.28 -15.40 -0.29
CA THR A 129 -1.91 -14.06 0.17
C THR A 129 -2.22 -13.87 1.65
N VAL A 130 -3.41 -14.31 2.11
CA VAL A 130 -3.79 -14.23 3.53
C VAL A 130 -2.82 -15.02 4.40
N LEU A 131 -2.44 -16.23 4.00
CA LEU A 131 -1.48 -17.06 4.77
C LEU A 131 -0.09 -16.42 4.86
N GLU A 132 0.37 -15.76 3.80
CA GLU A 132 1.63 -15.02 3.81
C GLU A 132 1.57 -13.75 4.67
N LEU A 133 0.41 -13.10 4.69
CA LEU A 133 0.18 -11.84 5.40
C LEU A 133 -0.01 -12.06 6.90
N ASP A 134 -0.59 -13.19 7.31
CA ASP A 134 -0.92 -13.53 8.70
C ASP A 134 0.26 -13.27 9.65
N LYS A 135 1.41 -13.90 9.40
CA LYS A 135 2.62 -13.72 10.22
C LYS A 135 3.12 -12.28 10.26
N LYS A 136 2.96 -11.53 9.16
CA LYS A 136 3.41 -10.14 9.08
C LYS A 136 2.54 -9.23 9.93
N LEU A 137 1.23 -9.45 9.94
CA LEU A 137 0.28 -8.64 10.72
C LEU A 137 0.46 -8.84 12.22
N TRP A 138 0.78 -10.06 12.65
CA TRP A 138 0.89 -10.36 14.08
C TRP A 138 2.05 -9.62 14.73
N LEU A 139 3.15 -9.44 14.00
CA LEU A 139 4.28 -8.64 14.45
C LEU A 139 3.93 -7.15 14.61
N LEU A 140 2.87 -6.69 13.94
CA LEU A 140 2.43 -5.30 14.00
C LEU A 140 1.42 -5.01 15.11
N PHE A 141 0.92 -6.04 15.82
CA PHE A 141 0.03 -5.84 16.96
C PHE A 141 0.75 -5.22 18.15
N ASP A 142 2.06 -5.42 18.23
CA ASP A 142 2.94 -4.85 19.25
C ASP A 142 3.83 -3.73 18.67
N ASP A 143 3.43 -3.14 17.54
CA ASP A 143 4.19 -2.07 16.91
C ASP A 143 4.26 -0.83 17.80
N GLU A 144 5.38 -0.11 17.83
CA GLU A 144 5.51 1.14 18.60
C GLU A 144 4.48 2.21 18.18
N SER A 145 4.10 2.22 16.89
CA SER A 145 3.10 3.15 16.37
C SER A 145 1.68 2.66 16.66
N GLU A 146 0.94 3.44 17.46
CA GLU A 146 -0.48 3.17 17.74
C GLU A 146 -1.33 3.06 16.46
N THR A 147 -1.07 3.92 15.48
CA THR A 147 -1.75 3.89 14.18
C THR A 147 -1.51 2.56 13.46
N VAL A 148 -0.27 2.06 13.46
CA VAL A 148 0.09 0.78 12.83
C VAL A 148 -0.57 -0.39 13.57
N ARG A 149 -0.58 -0.38 14.90
CA ARG A 149 -1.30 -1.39 15.71
C ARG A 149 -2.79 -1.41 15.35
N GLN A 150 -3.46 -0.27 15.39
CA GLN A 150 -4.90 -0.18 15.13
C GLN A 150 -5.26 -0.64 13.70
N LEU A 151 -4.51 -0.18 12.70
CA LEU A 151 -4.75 -0.54 11.30
C LEU A 151 -4.47 -2.02 11.03
N SER A 152 -3.47 -2.62 11.68
CA SER A 152 -3.13 -4.04 11.49
C SER A 152 -4.18 -4.96 12.12
N ILE A 153 -4.69 -4.61 13.30
CA ILE A 153 -5.82 -5.32 13.93
C ILE A 153 -7.07 -5.23 13.05
N ARG A 154 -7.35 -4.06 12.49
CA ARG A 154 -8.50 -3.87 11.59
C ARG A 154 -8.39 -4.74 10.34
N LEU A 155 -7.25 -4.69 9.65
CA LEU A 155 -7.00 -5.53 8.47
C LEU A 155 -7.11 -7.02 8.81
N PHE A 156 -6.62 -7.43 9.99
CA PHE A 156 -6.77 -8.80 10.45
C PHE A 156 -8.26 -9.19 10.63
N GLN A 157 -9.09 -8.31 11.19
CA GLN A 157 -10.54 -8.54 11.29
C GLN A 157 -11.20 -8.64 9.92
N ASP A 158 -10.80 -7.81 8.96
CA ASP A 158 -11.33 -7.83 7.60
C ASP A 158 -10.96 -9.16 6.89
N ILE A 159 -9.71 -9.61 7.04
CA ILE A 159 -9.24 -10.93 6.57
C ILE A 159 -10.07 -12.07 7.16
N MET A 160 -10.41 -12.01 8.45
CA MET A 160 -11.28 -13.01 9.10
C MET A 160 -12.67 -13.06 8.46
N GLY A 161 -13.20 -11.92 8.01
CA GLY A 161 -14.45 -11.85 7.26
C GLY A 161 -14.35 -12.46 5.85
N LEU A 162 -13.16 -12.40 5.23
CA LEU A 162 -12.92 -12.93 3.89
C LEU A 162 -12.72 -14.46 3.85
N VAL A 163 -12.27 -15.08 4.94
CA VAL A 163 -11.95 -16.52 4.99
C VAL A 163 -13.04 -17.31 5.73
N VAL A 164 -13.96 -17.93 4.96
CA VAL A 164 -15.01 -18.81 5.51
C VAL A 164 -14.40 -20.02 6.22
N GLY A 165 -14.68 -20.20 7.51
CA GLY A 165 -14.36 -21.41 8.27
C GLY A 165 -13.04 -21.42 9.06
N ALA A 166 -12.31 -20.30 9.13
CA ALA A 166 -11.07 -20.17 9.91
C ALA A 166 -11.29 -19.91 11.43
N GLU A 167 -12.53 -19.66 11.84
CA GLU A 167 -12.89 -19.05 13.14
C GLU A 167 -12.37 -19.77 14.39
N LYS A 168 -12.24 -21.11 14.37
CA LYS A 168 -11.95 -21.86 15.60
C LYS A 168 -10.46 -21.90 15.96
N LYS A 169 -9.60 -22.11 14.97
CA LYS A 169 -8.14 -22.24 15.19
C LYS A 169 -7.46 -20.88 15.31
N MET A 170 -7.96 -19.88 14.58
CA MET A 170 -7.44 -18.51 14.67
C MET A 170 -7.82 -17.82 15.97
N LYS A 171 -8.96 -18.11 16.60
CA LYS A 171 -9.35 -17.48 17.87
C LYS A 171 -8.31 -17.66 18.98
N GLU A 172 -7.75 -18.85 19.16
CA GLU A 172 -6.74 -19.09 20.20
C GLU A 172 -5.45 -18.31 19.94
N GLU A 173 -5.02 -18.23 18.68
CA GLU A 173 -3.79 -17.49 18.36
C GLU A 173 -3.98 -15.98 18.34
N VAL A 174 -5.17 -15.50 17.96
CA VAL A 174 -5.60 -14.10 18.13
C VAL A 174 -5.59 -13.69 19.59
N TRP A 175 -6.10 -14.55 20.49
CA TRP A 175 -6.05 -14.27 21.92
C TRP A 175 -4.61 -14.12 22.43
N ASN A 176 -3.67 -14.94 21.94
CA ASN A 176 -2.26 -14.83 22.32
C ASN A 176 -1.58 -13.58 21.76
N SER A 177 -1.94 -13.14 20.56
CA SER A 177 -1.36 -11.94 19.93
C SER A 177 -2.00 -10.63 20.42
N LEU A 178 -3.21 -10.69 21.01
CA LEU A 178 -3.85 -9.56 21.68
C LEU A 178 -3.38 -9.36 23.12
N LEU A 179 -2.71 -10.33 23.74
CA LEU A 179 -2.17 -10.19 25.11
C LEU A 179 -1.19 -9.00 25.25
N PRO A 180 -0.20 -8.80 24.35
CA PRO A 180 0.69 -7.64 24.37
C PRO A 180 -0.03 -6.29 24.28
N LEU A 181 -1.10 -6.20 23.48
CA LEU A 181 -1.96 -5.02 23.38
C LEU A 181 -2.68 -4.71 24.70
N VAL A 182 -3.14 -5.76 25.40
CA VAL A 182 -3.72 -5.61 26.73
C VAL A 182 -2.69 -5.06 27.70
N PHE A 183 -1.45 -5.55 27.68
CA PHE A 183 -0.38 -5.01 28.54
C PHE A 183 -0.07 -3.54 28.26
N HIS A 184 -0.01 -3.13 26.99
CA HIS A 184 0.18 -1.72 26.61
C HIS A 184 -0.90 -0.79 27.17
N LEU A 185 -2.16 -1.26 27.25
CA LEU A 185 -3.26 -0.48 27.84
C LEU A 185 -3.11 -0.27 29.35
N TYR A 186 -2.38 -1.14 30.04
CA TYR A 186 -2.14 -1.05 31.50
C TYR A 186 -0.78 -0.44 31.87
N ASP A 187 0.17 -0.34 30.94
CA ASP A 187 1.46 0.34 31.14
C ASP A 187 1.39 1.86 30.92
N GLN A 188 0.27 2.40 30.43
CA GLN A 188 0.05 3.84 30.23
C GLN A 188 -0.46 4.60 31.48
N ASP A 189 -0.29 4.05 32.68
CA ASP A 189 -0.63 4.70 33.97
C ASP A 189 0.50 5.60 34.53
#